data_AF-A0A7J9QFS1-F1
#
_entry.id   AF-A0A7J9QFS1-F1
#
_cell.length_a   1.000
_cell.length_b   1.000
_cell.length_c   1.000
_cell.angle_alpha   90.00
_cell.angle_beta   90.00
_cell.angle_gamma   90.00
#
_symmetry.space_group_name_H-M   'P 1'
#
loop_
_entity.id
_entity.type
_entity.pdbx_description
1 polymer ?
#
loop_
_entity_poly.entity_id
_entity_poly.type
_entity_poly.pdbx_seq_one_letter_code
_entity_poly.pdbx_strand_id
1 'polypeptide(L)'
;MFKPLFQKSPLIKIHKMYVDSEGSNALFSTVVIDDSHHEFFIQVMTSDERTTIRLLPITDPKKTDAVKQSLANLCLEIQRYYPDMRVIKSNLWD
;
A
#
# COMPACT_ATOMS: atom_id res chain seq x y z
N MET A 1 -1.74 18.76 23.77
CA MET A 1 -0.50 19.55 23.68
C MET A 1 0.27 19.00 22.48
N PHE A 2 0.42 19.73 21.37
CA PHE A 2 1.14 19.20 20.20
C PHE A 2 2.62 19.55 20.28
N LYS A 3 3.48 18.55 20.12
CA LYS A 3 4.88 18.73 19.71
C LYS A 3 5.23 17.69 18.64
N PRO A 4 5.20 18.06 17.36
CA PRO A 4 5.79 17.24 16.33
C PRO A 4 7.28 17.59 16.18
N LEU A 5 8.12 16.56 16.10
CA LEU A 5 9.44 16.67 15.50
C LEU A 5 9.70 15.39 14.71
N PHE A 6 9.82 15.52 13.39
CA PHE A 6 10.02 14.40 12.46
C PHE A 6 11.14 14.73 11.47
N GLN A 7 12.06 13.79 11.24
CA GLN A 7 12.88 13.75 10.04
C GLN A 7 13.35 12.32 9.74
N LYS A 8 12.61 11.64 8.86
CA LYS A 8 13.12 10.67 7.88
C LYS A 8 12.29 10.89 6.62
N SER A 9 12.93 11.30 5.54
CA SER A 9 12.33 11.34 4.21
C SER A 9 12.70 10.04 3.49
N PRO A 10 11.76 9.32 2.88
CA PRO A 10 10.32 9.58 2.82
C PRO A 10 9.55 9.12 4.07
N LEU A 11 8.41 9.74 4.35
CA LEU A 11 7.44 9.24 5.33
C LEU A 11 6.38 8.41 4.62
N ILE A 12 6.13 7.19 5.10
CA ILE A 12 5.11 6.30 4.57
C ILE A 12 4.21 5.87 5.73
N LYS A 13 2.90 6.10 5.59
CA LYS A 13 1.90 5.73 6.59
C LYS A 13 0.74 4.99 5.90
N ILE A 14 0.57 3.72 6.24
CA ILE A 14 -0.58 2.88 5.85
C ILE A 14 -1.44 2.73 7.11
N HIS A 15 -2.67 3.25 7.11
CA HIS A 15 -3.37 3.46 8.40
C HIS A 15 -4.80 2.93 8.52
N LYS A 16 -5.58 2.87 7.45
CA LYS A 16 -6.95 2.33 7.47
C LYS A 16 -7.08 1.24 6.42
N MET A 17 -7.71 0.14 6.82
CA MET A 17 -8.04 -0.98 5.94
C MET A 17 -9.56 -1.08 5.84
N TYR A 18 -10.07 -1.16 4.62
CA TYR A 18 -11.48 -1.39 4.32
C TYR A 18 -11.57 -2.70 3.54
N VAL A 19 -12.29 -3.68 4.05
CA VAL A 19 -12.39 -5.02 3.46
C VAL A 19 -13.82 -5.23 2.97
N ASP A 20 -13.98 -5.91 1.84
CA ASP A 20 -15.29 -6.37 1.38
C ASP A 20 -15.86 -7.45 2.31
N SER A 21 -17.13 -7.83 2.07
CA SER A 21 -17.80 -8.84 2.90
C SER A 21 -17.22 -10.25 2.75
N GLU A 22 -16.55 -10.53 1.63
CA GLU A 22 -16.00 -11.85 1.30
C GLU A 22 -14.52 -11.98 1.72
N GLY A 23 -13.87 -10.90 2.16
CA GLY A 23 -12.44 -10.89 2.47
C GLY A 23 -11.54 -10.96 1.23
N SER A 24 -12.10 -10.87 0.03
CA SER A 24 -11.39 -11.03 -1.23
C SER A 24 -10.74 -9.73 -1.72
N ASN A 25 -11.24 -8.58 -1.24
CA ASN A 25 -10.81 -7.26 -1.68
C ASN A 25 -10.63 -6.33 -0.48
N ALA A 26 -9.49 -5.64 -0.44
CA ALA A 26 -9.17 -4.68 0.62
C ALA A 26 -8.57 -3.40 0.04
N LEU A 27 -8.94 -2.25 0.62
CA LEU A 27 -8.37 -0.94 0.35
C LEU A 27 -7.59 -0.44 1.56
N PHE A 28 -6.36 -0.03 1.34
CA PHE A 28 -5.45 0.51 2.35
C PHE A 28 -5.21 2.00 2.11
N SER A 29 -5.76 2.83 2.99
CA SER A 29 -5.55 4.28 2.97
C SER A 29 -4.10 4.59 3.33
N THR A 30 -3.41 5.24 2.40
CA THR A 30 -1.96 5.43 2.43
C THR A 30 -1.62 6.90 2.22
N VAL A 31 -0.75 7.40 3.08
CA VAL A 31 -0.14 8.74 2.97
C VAL A 31 1.35 8.56 2.77
N VAL A 32 1.89 9.17 1.71
CA VAL A 32 3.32 9.25 1.46
C VAL A 32 3.72 10.71 1.38
N ILE A 33 4.77 11.09 2.11
CA ILE A 33 5.37 12.42 2.05
C ILE A 33 6.82 12.25 1.63
N ASP A 34 7.12 12.67 0.39
CA ASP A 34 8.46 12.78 -0.17
C ASP A 34 8.72 14.25 -0.58
N ASP A 35 9.12 14.52 -1.82
CA ASP A 35 9.14 15.87 -2.40
C ASP A 35 7.73 16.49 -2.51
N SER A 36 6.68 15.67 -2.43
CA SER A 36 5.28 16.10 -2.38
C SER A 36 4.43 15.25 -1.44
N HIS A 37 3.25 15.77 -1.10
CA HIS A 37 2.23 15.05 -0.34
C HIS A 37 1.37 14.19 -1.27
N HIS A 38 1.28 12.89 -0.98
CA HIS A 38 0.45 11.94 -1.73
C HIS A 38 -0.54 11.25 -0.80
N GLU A 39 -1.82 11.26 -1.18
CA GLU A 39 -2.88 10.50 -0.52
C GLU A 39 -3.53 9.58 -1.55
N PHE A 40 -3.55 8.28 -1.27
CA PHE A 40 -4.06 7.28 -2.19
C PHE A 40 -4.50 6.01 -1.47
N PHE A 41 -5.16 5.13 -2.22
CA PHE A 41 -5.45 3.77 -1.80
C PHE A 41 -4.55 2.77 -2.49
N ILE A 42 -4.03 1.82 -1.72
CA ILE A 42 -3.51 0.56 -2.24
C ILE A 42 -4.65 -0.46 -2.20
N GLN A 43 -4.93 -1.09 -3.32
CA GLN A 43 -5.89 -2.17 -3.43
C GLN A 43 -5.19 -3.53 -3.38
N VAL A 44 -5.67 -4.41 -2.51
CA VAL A 44 -5.28 -5.82 -2.44
C VAL A 44 -6.47 -6.66 -2.85
N MET A 45 -6.30 -7.51 -3.86
CA MET A 45 -7.32 -8.44 -4.32
C MET A 45 -6.74 -9.85 -4.27
N THR A 46 -7.43 -10.77 -3.62
CA THR A 46 -7.02 -12.16 -3.51
C THR A 46 -8.04 -13.09 -4.16
N SER A 47 -7.54 -14.07 -4.88
CA SER A 47 -8.29 -15.23 -5.37
C SER A 47 -7.54 -16.50 -4.94
N ASP A 48 -8.15 -17.67 -5.16
CA ASP A 48 -7.57 -18.97 -4.76
C ASP A 48 -6.14 -19.20 -5.29
N GLU A 49 -5.83 -18.63 -6.47
CA GLU A 49 -4.55 -18.83 -7.14
C GLU A 49 -3.52 -17.73 -6.85
N ARG A 50 -3.95 -16.50 -6.55
CA ARG A 50 -3.06 -15.33 -6.52
C ARG A 50 -3.60 -14.17 -5.71
N THR A 51 -2.66 -13.38 -5.18
CA THR A 51 -2.94 -12.07 -4.61
C THR A 51 -2.28 -10.97 -5.45
N THR A 52 -3.03 -9.91 -5.72
CA THR A 52 -2.61 -8.73 -6.47
C THR A 52 -2.58 -7.52 -5.54
N ILE A 53 -1.49 -6.75 -5.56
CA ILE A 53 -1.34 -5.50 -4.81
C ILE A 53 -1.09 -4.38 -5.81
N ARG A 54 -1.93 -3.34 -5.83
CA ARG A 54 -1.82 -2.25 -6.81
C ARG A 54 -2.26 -0.91 -6.24
N LEU A 55 -1.84 0.19 -6.87
CA LEU A 55 -2.47 1.49 -6.65
C LEU A 55 -3.91 1.45 -7.18
N LEU A 56 -4.85 2.05 -6.44
CA LEU A 56 -6.22 2.20 -6.88
C LEU A 56 -6.29 3.30 -7.95
N PRO A 57 -6.76 3.02 -9.18
CA PRO A 57 -6.66 3.96 -10.31
C PRO A 57 -7.31 5.34 -10.08
N ILE A 58 -8.41 5.41 -9.32
CA ILE A 58 -9.10 6.68 -9.06
C ILE A 58 -8.34 7.60 -8.11
N THR A 59 -7.36 7.07 -7.38
CA THR A 59 -6.49 7.83 -6.47
C THR A 59 -5.02 7.64 -6.85
N ASP A 60 -4.70 7.39 -8.11
CA ASP A 60 -3.33 7.05 -8.51
C ASP A 60 -2.38 8.25 -8.27
N PRO A 61 -1.37 8.12 -7.38
CA PRO A 61 -0.40 9.18 -7.15
C PRO A 61 0.68 9.19 -8.25
N LYS A 62 1.53 10.22 -8.24
CA LYS A 62 2.80 10.15 -8.99
C LYS A 62 3.63 8.98 -8.43
N LYS A 63 4.05 8.06 -9.30
CA LYS A 63 4.80 6.84 -8.94
C LYS A 63 6.26 7.11 -8.57
N THR A 64 6.49 7.85 -7.49
CA THR A 64 7.83 8.08 -6.92
C THR A 64 8.37 6.81 -6.28
N ASP A 65 9.67 6.78 -5.95
CA ASP A 65 10.27 5.66 -5.23
C ASP A 65 9.62 5.43 -3.86
N ALA A 66 9.16 6.49 -3.20
CA ALA A 66 8.46 6.40 -1.92
C ALA A 66 7.06 5.75 -2.06
N VAL A 67 6.33 6.09 -3.12
CA VAL A 67 5.05 5.43 -3.45
C VAL A 67 5.28 3.96 -3.76
N LYS A 68 6.28 3.63 -4.57
CA LYS A 68 6.65 2.23 -4.86
C LYS A 68 7.04 1.47 -3.58
N GLN A 69 7.81 2.11 -2.70
CA GLN A 69 8.19 1.53 -1.41
C GLN A 69 6.97 1.25 -0.53
N SER A 70 5.90 2.06 -0.59
CA SER A 70 4.67 1.80 0.18
C SER A 70 3.98 0.49 -0.23
N LEU A 71 3.95 0.17 -1.54
CA LEU A 71 3.44 -1.10 -2.05
C LEU A 71 4.31 -2.28 -1.59
N ALA A 72 5.63 -2.12 -1.65
CA ALA A 72 6.58 -3.13 -1.20
C ALA A 72 6.46 -3.40 0.30
N ASN A 73 6.33 -2.36 1.13
CA ASN A 73 6.14 -2.48 2.58
C ASN A 73 4.84 -3.24 2.89
N LEU A 74 3.74 -2.93 2.20
CA LEU A 74 2.49 -3.65 2.38
C LEU A 74 2.63 -5.13 1.98
N CYS A 75 3.28 -5.41 0.85
CA CYS A 75 3.54 -6.77 0.40
C CYS A 75 4.31 -7.59 1.46
N LEU A 76 5.42 -7.03 1.96
CA LEU A 76 6.26 -7.68 2.97
C LEU A 76 5.50 -7.91 4.28
N GLU A 77 4.70 -6.94 4.72
CA GLU A 77 3.90 -7.08 5.93
C GLU A 77 2.84 -8.18 5.77
N ILE A 78 2.17 -8.27 4.62
CA ILE A 78 1.21 -9.34 4.35
C ILE A 78 1.91 -10.70 4.31
N GLN A 79 3.04 -10.83 3.60
CA GLN A 79 3.83 -12.07 3.56
C GLN A 79 4.33 -12.52 4.94
N ARG A 80 4.62 -11.57 5.83
CA ARG A 80 5.04 -11.87 7.19
C ARG A 80 3.94 -12.54 8.02
N TYR A 81 2.68 -12.15 7.85
CA TYR A 81 1.56 -12.74 8.57
C TYR A 81 0.90 -13.91 7.83
N TYR A 82 1.04 -13.97 6.51
CA TYR A 82 0.45 -14.98 5.64
C TYR A 82 1.51 -15.54 4.66
N PRO A 83 2.47 -16.34 5.14
CA PRO A 83 3.61 -16.79 4.35
C PRO A 83 3.23 -17.68 3.15
N ASP A 84 2.09 -18.37 3.22
CA ASP A 84 1.58 -19.20 2.13
C ASP A 84 0.91 -18.40 1.00
N MET A 85 0.70 -17.09 1.22
CA MET A 85 0.01 -16.23 0.27
C MET A 85 0.91 -15.86 -0.92
N ARG A 86 0.52 -16.29 -2.13
CA ARG A 86 1.28 -16.01 -3.36
C ARG A 86 0.96 -14.61 -3.90
N VAL A 87 1.79 -13.63 -3.58
CA VAL A 87 1.72 -12.29 -4.19
C VAL A 87 2.40 -12.32 -5.56
N ILE A 88 1.62 -12.36 -6.64
CA ILE A 88 2.13 -12.60 -8.01
C ILE A 88 2.26 -11.32 -8.84
N LYS A 89 1.48 -10.27 -8.54
CA LYS A 89 1.49 -9.04 -9.34
C LYS A 89 1.47 -7.80 -8.46
N SER A 90 2.51 -6.99 -8.64
CA SER A 90 2.56 -5.62 -8.18
C SER A 90 2.81 -4.74 -9.39
N ASN A 91 1.97 -3.72 -9.62
CA ASN A 91 2.12 -2.75 -10.73
C ASN A 91 3.34 -1.82 -10.50
N LEU A 92 4.36 -2.28 -9.79
CA LEU A 92 5.59 -1.57 -9.48
C LEU A 92 6.49 -1.32 -10.70
N TRP A 93 6.20 -1.99 -11.81
CA TRP A 93 7.11 -2.14 -12.95
C TRP A 93 6.60 -1.56 -14.28
N ASP A 94 5.43 -0.91 -14.29
CA ASP A 94 4.93 -0.10 -15.43
C ASP A 94 5.18 1.40 -15.19
#